data_AF-A0A553FFU6-F1
#
_entry.id   AF-A0A553FFU6-F1
#
_cell.length_a   1.000
_cell.length_b   1.000
_cell.length_c   1.000
_cell.angle_alpha   90.00
_cell.angle_beta   90.00
_cell.angle_gamma   90.00
#
_symmetry.space_group_name_H-M   'P 1'
#
loop_
_entity.id
_entity.type
_entity.pdbx_description
1 polymer ?
#
loop_
_entity_poly.entity_id
_entity_poly.type
_entity_poly.pdbx_seq_one_letter_code
_entity_poly.pdbx_strand_id
1 'polypeptide(L)'
;MICSVLSVCFGDLRAQADEKLSIKSTSPIKAAADRYKPRPKFIVFEVESLGKFNVNALSDLAGNASARVRENLVRQVKVKFPIILKEGLNVIGGVDYRHEQFKFDMASEPDYPLFQRFEDKPLKRISTNFYLKKTLKNKRFVFAYLNNSLNSDVPQFNNFEDQLKASVSFIYGKQANPNKQIGYGVSFGYDLGQPSVFPLFIYNHDFSLHWGLQLLLPKSAQLRYSPSNSMHFYAITELKGASYHIQGDVLNGFDQLEFRRSSVRFNLRVEHEIYDWLWFGVTAGYRVPINIFLSEPRKNRRDSLVEVDAQSIQYYNFSIFIVPPTKLYNRAKGSG
;
A
#
# COMPACT_ATOMS: atom_id res chain seq x y z
N MET A 1 18.16 -24.02 0.97
CA MET A 1 18.65 -22.73 0.44
C MET A 1 17.47 -21.84 -0.01
N ILE A 2 16.46 -21.59 0.84
CA ILE A 2 15.17 -20.99 0.37
C ILE A 2 14.50 -19.93 1.29
N CYS A 3 14.86 -19.70 2.57
CA CYS A 3 13.95 -18.96 3.48
C CYS A 3 14.41 -17.59 4.04
N SER A 4 15.47 -16.95 3.54
CA SER A 4 16.06 -15.77 4.23
C SER A 4 15.71 -14.41 3.62
N VAL A 5 14.98 -14.32 2.51
CA VAL A 5 14.81 -13.02 1.82
C VAL A 5 13.41 -12.79 1.23
N LEU A 6 12.38 -13.08 2.00
CA LEU A 6 11.10 -12.39 1.81
C LEU A 6 10.94 -11.48 3.00
N SER A 7 10.76 -10.19 2.76
CA SER A 7 10.20 -9.20 3.69
C SER A 7 9.98 -7.95 2.85
N VAL A 8 8.96 -8.05 2.00
CA VAL A 8 8.63 -7.00 1.05
C VAL A 8 7.35 -6.33 1.51
N CYS A 9 7.56 -5.32 2.34
CA CYS A 9 6.82 -4.07 2.42
C CYS A 9 7.73 -3.16 3.24
N PHE A 10 8.71 -2.53 2.57
CA PHE A 10 9.70 -1.55 3.07
C PHE A 10 10.56 -1.89 4.30
N GLY A 11 10.23 -2.94 5.07
CA GLY A 11 10.86 -3.25 6.34
C GLY A 11 12.23 -3.93 6.28
N ASP A 12 12.60 -4.60 5.19
CA ASP A 12 13.84 -5.40 5.21
C ASP A 12 14.50 -5.55 3.84
N LEU A 13 14.95 -4.42 3.30
CA LEU A 13 16.01 -4.37 2.29
C LEU A 13 17.38 -4.85 2.85
N ARG A 14 17.48 -5.58 3.96
CA ARG A 14 18.72 -5.69 4.77
C ARG A 14 19.56 -6.96 4.58
N ALA A 15 19.00 -8.05 4.04
CA ALA A 15 19.61 -9.38 4.22
C ALA A 15 20.79 -9.78 3.29
N GLN A 16 21.48 -8.88 2.58
CA GLN A 16 22.41 -9.31 1.52
C GLN A 16 23.67 -8.44 1.28
N ALA A 17 24.20 -7.75 2.29
CA ALA A 17 25.36 -6.85 2.10
C ALA A 17 26.61 -7.21 2.92
N ASP A 18 26.72 -8.43 3.44
CA ASP A 18 27.90 -8.90 4.19
C ASP A 18 28.46 -10.17 3.55
N GLU A 19 29.09 -10.03 2.37
CA GLU A 19 30.01 -11.04 1.86
C GLU A 19 31.33 -10.37 1.44
N LYS A 20 32.11 -10.06 2.48
CA LYS A 20 33.58 -9.96 2.55
C LYS A 20 33.89 -9.11 3.79
N LEU A 21 34.45 -9.77 4.80
CA LEU A 21 34.64 -9.34 6.20
C LEU A 21 33.44 -9.59 7.12
N SER A 22 32.92 -10.83 7.13
CA SER A 22 32.31 -11.39 8.32
C SER A 22 33.39 -12.12 9.11
N ILE A 23 34.01 -11.44 10.07
CA ILE A 23 34.33 -12.14 11.32
C ILE A 23 32.97 -12.64 11.81
N LYS A 24 32.80 -13.96 11.97
CA LYS A 24 31.63 -14.57 12.62
C LYS A 24 31.45 -13.90 13.98
N SER A 25 30.67 -12.82 14.03
CA SER A 25 30.29 -12.18 15.27
C SER A 25 28.98 -12.82 15.70
N THR A 26 29.14 -13.95 16.38
CA THR A 26 28.17 -14.68 17.20
C THR A 26 27.74 -13.86 18.41
N SER A 27 27.45 -12.57 18.26
CA SER A 27 26.93 -11.79 19.39
C SER A 27 25.45 -12.14 19.59
N PRO A 28 25.04 -12.65 20.76
CA PRO A 28 23.64 -13.00 21.04
C PRO A 28 22.71 -11.78 20.89
N ILE A 29 23.26 -10.57 20.96
CA ILE A 29 22.58 -9.28 20.78
C ILE A 29 22.13 -9.07 19.32
N LYS A 30 22.94 -9.41 18.31
CA LYS A 30 22.53 -9.30 16.89
C LYS A 30 21.45 -10.33 16.55
N ALA A 31 21.60 -11.56 17.03
CA ALA A 31 20.58 -12.61 16.85
C ALA A 31 19.28 -12.30 17.63
N ALA A 32 19.36 -11.59 18.76
CA ALA A 32 18.19 -11.05 19.43
C ALA A 32 17.55 -9.92 18.63
N ALA A 33 18.32 -8.94 18.13
CA ALA A 33 17.82 -7.82 17.32
C ALA A 33 17.02 -8.23 16.10
N ASP A 34 17.45 -9.30 15.44
CA ASP A 34 16.79 -9.82 14.25
C ASP A 34 15.46 -10.54 14.53
N ARG A 35 15.19 -10.93 15.78
CA ARG A 35 13.91 -11.55 16.18
C ARG A 35 12.81 -10.52 16.41
N TYR A 36 13.18 -9.28 16.77
CA TYR A 36 12.23 -8.20 17.02
C TYR A 36 11.76 -7.52 15.72
N LYS A 37 12.28 -7.95 14.57
CA LYS A 37 11.89 -7.44 13.25
C LYS A 37 10.64 -8.17 12.73
N PRO A 38 9.66 -7.44 12.18
CA PRO A 38 8.50 -8.05 11.57
C PRO A 38 8.87 -9.00 10.44
N ARG A 39 8.23 -10.16 10.42
CA ARG A 39 8.42 -11.17 9.38
C ARG A 39 7.66 -10.80 8.10
N PRO A 40 8.13 -11.22 6.92
CA PRO A 40 7.35 -11.11 5.68
C PRO A 40 5.95 -11.66 5.84
N LYS A 41 5.00 -10.95 5.26
CA LYS A 41 3.64 -11.45 5.08
C LYS A 41 3.50 -12.02 3.67
N PHE A 42 3.06 -13.27 3.57
CA PHE A 42 2.82 -13.94 2.30
C PHE A 42 1.38 -13.77 1.84
N ILE A 43 0.44 -14.07 2.73
CA ILE A 43 -0.99 -13.97 2.46
C ILE A 43 -1.57 -13.04 3.52
N VAL A 44 -2.36 -12.05 3.10
CA VAL A 44 -3.01 -11.09 3.99
C VAL A 44 -4.47 -10.96 3.57
N PHE A 45 -5.36 -11.19 4.52
CA PHE A 45 -6.78 -10.86 4.41
C PHE A 45 -7.05 -9.64 5.27
N GLU A 46 -7.73 -8.65 4.71
CA GLU A 46 -8.03 -7.38 5.37
C GLU A 46 -9.50 -7.01 5.16
N VAL A 47 -10.17 -6.57 6.22
CA VAL A 47 -11.49 -5.94 6.17
C VAL A 47 -11.38 -4.58 6.83
N GLU A 48 -11.69 -3.52 6.10
CA GLU A 48 -11.67 -2.14 6.56
C GLU A 48 -13.08 -1.55 6.49
N SER A 49 -13.53 -0.93 7.57
CA SER A 49 -14.80 -0.23 7.66
C SER A 49 -14.55 1.22 8.04
N LEU A 50 -15.11 2.14 7.26
CA LEU A 50 -15.10 3.56 7.59
C LEU A 50 -16.32 3.90 8.46
N GLY A 51 -16.19 4.92 9.31
CA GLY A 51 -17.34 5.53 9.97
C GLY A 51 -18.26 6.24 8.96
N LYS A 52 -19.38 6.78 9.45
CA LYS A 52 -20.31 7.57 8.63
C LYS A 52 -19.71 8.94 8.34
N PHE A 53 -19.84 9.43 7.11
CA PHE A 53 -19.34 10.75 6.71
C PHE A 53 -20.22 11.37 5.64
N ASN A 54 -20.28 12.71 5.60
CA ASN A 54 -20.99 13.41 4.54
C ASN A 54 -20.06 13.66 3.35
N VAL A 55 -20.66 13.66 2.16
CA VAL A 55 -20.03 14.02 0.89
C VAL A 55 -20.88 15.04 0.16
N ASN A 56 -20.23 15.99 -0.50
CA ASN A 56 -20.86 16.99 -1.36
C ASN A 56 -20.28 16.86 -2.76
N ALA A 57 -21.11 16.59 -3.75
CA ALA A 57 -20.75 16.65 -5.16
C ALA A 57 -21.07 18.04 -5.70
N LEU A 58 -20.09 18.63 -6.37
CA LEU A 58 -20.17 19.94 -7.02
C LEU A 58 -19.97 19.74 -8.53
N SER A 59 -20.94 20.15 -9.33
CA SER A 59 -20.89 20.00 -10.79
C SER A 59 -21.72 21.08 -11.49
N ASP A 60 -21.12 21.73 -12.48
CA ASP A 60 -21.84 22.66 -13.37
C ASP A 60 -22.73 21.92 -14.38
N LEU A 61 -22.49 20.62 -14.60
CA LEU A 61 -23.20 19.79 -15.58
C LEU A 61 -24.39 19.04 -14.97
N ALA A 62 -24.19 18.43 -13.80
CA ALA A 62 -25.19 17.59 -13.13
C ALA A 62 -25.84 18.28 -11.92
N GLY A 63 -25.46 19.52 -11.62
CA GLY A 63 -25.87 20.23 -10.41
C GLY A 63 -25.14 19.73 -9.16
N ASN A 64 -25.46 20.35 -8.03
CA ASN A 64 -24.85 20.03 -6.74
C ASN A 64 -25.72 19.06 -5.95
N ALA A 65 -25.10 18.12 -5.25
CA ALA A 65 -25.79 17.15 -4.42
C ALA A 65 -25.03 16.85 -3.14
N SER A 66 -25.77 16.54 -2.07
CA SER A 66 -25.20 16.11 -0.79
C SER A 66 -25.74 14.74 -0.42
N ALA A 67 -24.86 13.87 0.06
CA ALA A 67 -25.23 12.55 0.56
C ALA A 67 -24.44 12.21 1.82
N ARG A 68 -25.00 11.32 2.64
CA ARG A 68 -24.30 10.74 3.78
C ARG A 68 -23.90 9.31 3.43
N VAL A 69 -22.61 9.02 3.46
CA VAL A 69 -22.13 7.64 3.37
C VAL A 69 -22.41 6.96 4.71
N ARG A 70 -23.38 6.04 4.71
CA ARG A 70 -23.76 5.24 5.89
C ARG A 70 -22.77 4.12 6.14
N GLU A 71 -22.26 3.52 5.07
CA GLU A 71 -21.32 2.40 5.13
C GLU A 71 -20.31 2.54 3.99
N ASN A 72 -19.02 2.40 4.30
CA ASN A 72 -17.99 2.10 3.30
C ASN A 72 -17.15 0.93 3.81
N LEU A 73 -17.28 -0.20 3.11
CA LEU A 73 -16.63 -1.46 3.43
C LEU A 73 -15.63 -1.84 2.35
N VAL A 74 -14.38 -2.05 2.77
CA VAL A 74 -13.27 -2.45 1.93
C VAL A 74 -12.83 -3.85 2.33
N ARG A 75 -12.80 -4.77 1.37
CA ARG A 75 -12.25 -6.12 1.52
C ARG A 75 -11.03 -6.24 0.64
N GLN A 76 -9.95 -6.81 1.18
CA GLN A 76 -8.69 -6.92 0.45
C GLN A 76 -7.98 -8.24 0.72
N VAL A 77 -7.46 -8.85 -0.34
CA VAL A 77 -6.63 -10.06 -0.29
C VAL A 77 -5.32 -9.78 -1.01
N LYS A 78 -4.21 -10.00 -0.32
CA LYS A 78 -2.86 -9.83 -0.88
C LYS A 78 -2.13 -11.15 -0.81
N VAL A 79 -1.50 -11.55 -1.91
CA VAL A 79 -0.61 -12.71 -1.99
C VAL A 79 0.74 -12.24 -2.51
N LYS A 80 1.83 -12.67 -1.87
CA LYS A 80 3.21 -12.41 -2.28
C LYS A 80 3.96 -13.71 -2.33
N PHE A 81 4.84 -13.83 -3.31
CA PHE A 81 5.63 -15.03 -3.52
C PHE A 81 7.03 -14.67 -4.05
N PRO A 82 8.07 -15.40 -3.62
CA PRO A 82 9.38 -15.25 -4.21
C PRO A 82 9.36 -15.72 -5.66
N ILE A 83 10.01 -14.97 -6.54
CA ILE A 83 10.29 -15.40 -7.91
C ILE A 83 11.77 -15.79 -8.01
N ILE A 84 12.66 -14.91 -7.54
CA ILE A 84 14.10 -15.15 -7.52
C ILE A 84 14.64 -14.73 -6.15
N LEU A 85 15.34 -15.64 -5.46
CA LEU A 85 16.05 -15.36 -4.22
C LEU A 85 17.49 -15.84 -4.37
N LYS A 86 18.35 -15.01 -4.97
CA LYS A 86 19.77 -15.29 -5.17
C LYS A 86 20.61 -14.26 -4.42
N GLU A 87 21.84 -14.60 -4.12
CA GLU A 87 22.78 -13.65 -3.53
C GLU A 87 22.92 -12.39 -4.40
N GLY A 88 22.68 -11.24 -3.78
CA GLY A 88 22.67 -9.93 -4.43
C GLY A 88 21.51 -9.66 -5.38
N LEU A 89 20.53 -10.56 -5.57
CA LEU A 89 19.34 -10.32 -6.38
C LEU A 89 18.09 -10.99 -5.79
N ASN A 90 17.12 -10.16 -5.42
CA ASN A 90 15.81 -10.61 -4.96
C ASN A 90 14.72 -10.06 -5.88
N VAL A 91 13.84 -10.94 -6.35
CA VAL A 91 12.65 -10.61 -7.12
C VAL A 91 11.46 -11.27 -6.45
N ILE A 92 10.50 -10.44 -6.05
CA ILE A 92 9.27 -10.88 -5.37
C ILE A 92 8.09 -10.42 -6.20
N GLY A 93 7.20 -11.36 -6.50
CA GLY A 93 5.92 -11.11 -7.14
C GLY A 93 4.81 -10.99 -6.11
N GLY A 94 3.71 -10.37 -6.50
CA GLY A 94 2.49 -10.39 -5.70
C GLY A 94 1.25 -10.02 -6.49
N VAL A 95 0.11 -10.47 -5.99
CA VAL A 95 -1.23 -10.18 -6.51
C VAL A 95 -2.06 -9.57 -5.38
N ASP A 96 -2.85 -8.55 -5.71
CA ASP A 96 -3.75 -7.84 -4.80
C ASP A 96 -5.15 -7.78 -5.41
N TYR A 97 -6.16 -8.17 -4.65
CA TYR A 97 -7.56 -7.93 -4.98
C TYR A 97 -8.20 -7.07 -3.91
N ARG A 98 -8.77 -5.93 -4.31
CA ARG A 98 -9.48 -5.00 -3.44
C ARG A 98 -10.89 -4.79 -3.97
N HIS A 99 -11.87 -4.86 -3.07
CA HIS A 99 -13.28 -4.62 -3.33
C HIS A 99 -13.82 -3.60 -2.34
N GLU A 100 -14.35 -2.48 -2.82
CA GLU A 100 -14.85 -1.38 -2.00
C GLU A 100 -16.29 -1.05 -2.34
N GLN A 101 -17.15 -1.06 -1.32
CA GLN A 101 -18.58 -0.89 -1.46
C GLN A 101 -19.05 0.28 -0.62
N PHE A 102 -19.99 1.06 -1.17
CA PHE A 102 -20.61 2.20 -0.50
C PHE A 102 -22.10 1.94 -0.30
N LYS A 103 -22.67 2.55 0.74
CA LYS A 103 -24.11 2.73 0.90
C LYS A 103 -24.38 4.16 1.32
N PHE A 104 -25.30 4.83 0.64
CA PHE A 104 -25.62 6.22 0.88
C PHE A 104 -27.01 6.35 1.52
N ASP A 105 -27.13 7.28 2.47
CA ASP A 105 -28.41 7.89 2.80
C ASP A 105 -28.49 9.17 1.95
N MET A 106 -29.36 9.19 0.94
CA MET A 106 -29.49 10.32 0.02
C MET A 106 -30.34 11.42 0.66
N ALA A 107 -29.83 12.65 0.65
CA ALA A 107 -30.49 13.79 1.30
C ALA A 107 -31.32 14.65 0.33
N SER A 108 -31.15 14.46 -0.98
CA SER A 108 -31.78 15.25 -2.04
C SER A 108 -32.30 14.32 -3.13
N GLU A 109 -33.61 14.36 -3.39
CA GLU A 109 -34.24 13.78 -4.59
C GLU A 109 -34.21 14.79 -5.75
N PRO A 110 -34.03 14.34 -7.01
CA PRO A 110 -33.72 12.97 -7.41
C PRO A 110 -32.29 12.57 -7.04
N ASP A 111 -32.08 11.27 -6.85
CA ASP A 111 -30.80 10.66 -6.55
C ASP A 111 -29.69 11.10 -7.52
N TYR A 112 -28.53 11.49 -6.99
CA TYR A 112 -27.39 11.91 -7.81
C TYR A 112 -26.76 10.70 -8.51
N PRO A 113 -26.64 10.67 -9.85
CA PRO A 113 -26.24 9.47 -10.60
C PRO A 113 -24.92 8.83 -10.15
N LEU A 114 -23.94 9.65 -9.76
CA LEU A 114 -22.65 9.15 -9.28
C LEU A 114 -22.76 8.36 -7.96
N PHE A 115 -23.64 8.81 -7.05
CA PHE A 115 -23.82 8.14 -5.76
C PHE A 115 -24.57 6.83 -5.93
N GLN A 116 -25.63 6.80 -6.76
CA GLN A 116 -26.30 5.57 -7.17
C GLN A 116 -25.31 4.57 -7.76
N ARG A 117 -24.44 5.03 -8.67
CA ARG A 117 -23.45 4.16 -9.31
C ARG A 117 -22.51 3.49 -8.31
N PHE A 118 -22.05 4.20 -7.29
CA PHE A 118 -21.16 3.66 -6.26
C PHE A 118 -21.86 2.68 -5.30
N GLU A 119 -23.17 2.81 -5.13
CA GLU A 119 -23.98 1.86 -4.36
C GLU A 119 -24.23 0.57 -5.15
N ASP A 120 -24.62 0.69 -6.42
CA ASP A 120 -24.94 -0.44 -7.30
C ASP A 120 -23.71 -1.23 -7.73
N LYS A 121 -22.61 -0.53 -8.01
CA LYS A 121 -21.39 -1.12 -8.58
C LYS A 121 -20.17 -0.83 -7.70
N PRO A 122 -19.80 -1.77 -6.83
CA PRO A 122 -18.60 -1.65 -6.02
C PRO A 122 -17.33 -1.47 -6.86
N LEU A 123 -16.43 -0.63 -6.36
CA LEU A 123 -15.12 -0.39 -6.96
C LEU A 123 -14.22 -1.60 -6.73
N LYS A 124 -13.63 -2.11 -7.82
CA LYS A 124 -12.75 -3.27 -7.80
C LYS A 124 -11.36 -2.86 -8.30
N ARG A 125 -10.35 -3.43 -7.67
CA ARG A 125 -8.97 -3.34 -8.13
C ARG A 125 -8.33 -4.72 -8.09
N ILE A 126 -7.75 -5.12 -9.21
CA ILE A 126 -6.88 -6.29 -9.33
C ILE A 126 -5.49 -5.77 -9.66
N SER A 127 -4.46 -6.11 -8.89
CA SER A 127 -3.11 -5.62 -9.15
C SER A 127 -2.07 -6.72 -9.12
N THR A 128 -1.07 -6.59 -9.99
CA THR A 128 0.17 -7.34 -9.94
C THR A 128 1.29 -6.42 -9.49
N ASN A 129 2.18 -6.95 -8.66
CA ASN A 129 3.27 -6.19 -8.03
C ASN A 129 4.58 -6.95 -8.23
N PHE A 130 5.63 -6.23 -8.62
CA PHE A 130 6.97 -6.78 -8.71
C PHE A 130 7.93 -5.90 -7.93
N TYR A 131 8.75 -6.54 -7.11
CA TYR A 131 9.75 -5.90 -6.29
C TYR A 131 11.10 -6.52 -6.65
N LEU A 132 11.97 -5.71 -7.25
CA LEU A 132 13.32 -6.11 -7.58
C LEU A 132 14.28 -5.36 -6.68
N LYS A 133 15.19 -6.09 -6.05
CA LYS A 133 16.31 -5.52 -5.31
C LYS A 133 17.61 -6.16 -5.76
N LYS A 134 18.53 -5.35 -6.27
CA LYS A 134 19.89 -5.74 -6.61
C LYS A 134 20.87 -5.11 -5.62
N THR A 135 21.64 -5.93 -4.90
CA THR A 135 22.79 -5.42 -4.14
C THR A 135 23.97 -5.23 -5.09
N LEU A 136 24.66 -4.10 -4.93
CA LEU A 136 25.83 -3.71 -5.70
C LEU A 136 27.07 -3.72 -4.79
N LYS A 137 28.26 -3.52 -5.39
CA LYS A 137 29.50 -3.33 -4.64
C LYS A 137 29.38 -2.14 -3.65
N ASN A 138 30.17 -2.16 -2.59
CA ASN A 138 30.24 -1.10 -1.56
C ASN A 138 28.92 -0.86 -0.80
N LYS A 139 28.17 -1.94 -0.55
CA LYS A 139 26.91 -1.94 0.20
C LYS A 139 25.85 -1.00 -0.40
N ARG A 140 25.95 -0.76 -1.71
CA ARG A 140 24.95 -0.01 -2.49
C ARG A 140 23.86 -0.96 -2.95
N PHE A 141 22.70 -0.44 -3.30
CA PHE A 141 21.64 -1.23 -3.90
C PHE A 141 20.83 -0.40 -4.88
N VAL A 142 20.24 -1.11 -5.83
CA VAL A 142 19.15 -0.60 -6.66
C VAL A 142 17.90 -1.36 -6.29
N PHE A 143 16.80 -0.64 -6.18
CA PHE A 143 15.47 -1.16 -5.97
C PHE A 143 14.54 -0.65 -7.06
N ALA A 144 13.76 -1.55 -7.63
CA ALA A 144 12.69 -1.22 -8.54
C ALA A 144 11.38 -1.82 -8.02
N TYR A 145 10.31 -1.03 -8.10
CA TYR A 145 8.96 -1.45 -7.79
C TYR A 145 8.08 -1.20 -9.00
N LEU A 146 7.35 -2.21 -9.44
CA LEU A 146 6.38 -2.13 -10.52
C LEU A 146 5.02 -2.56 -9.98
N ASN A 147 3.99 -1.75 -10.24
CA ASN A 147 2.61 -2.06 -9.96
C ASN A 147 1.81 -1.89 -11.25
N ASN A 148 1.04 -2.92 -11.61
CA ASN A 148 0.06 -2.83 -12.68
C ASN A 148 -1.29 -3.19 -12.09
N SER A 149 -2.28 -2.30 -12.25
CA SER A 149 -3.58 -2.45 -11.62
C SER A 149 -4.71 -2.22 -12.62
N LEU A 150 -5.66 -3.15 -12.65
CA LEU A 150 -6.94 -3.00 -13.33
C LEU A 150 -7.94 -2.45 -12.32
N ASN A 151 -8.34 -1.20 -12.50
CA ASN A 151 -9.20 -0.48 -11.56
C ASN A 151 -10.51 -0.08 -12.23
N SER A 152 -11.61 -0.69 -11.82
CA SER A 152 -12.92 -0.42 -12.42
C SER A 152 -14.05 -0.81 -11.48
N ASP A 153 -15.22 -0.20 -11.65
CA ASP A 153 -16.47 -0.69 -11.06
C ASP A 153 -16.97 -1.99 -11.75
N VAL A 154 -16.69 -2.11 -13.05
CA VAL A 154 -16.94 -3.29 -13.90
C VAL A 154 -15.64 -3.67 -14.62
N PRO A 155 -14.76 -4.49 -14.00
CA PRO A 155 -13.52 -4.91 -14.64
C PRO A 155 -13.78 -5.70 -15.93
N GLN A 156 -13.17 -5.27 -17.04
CA GLN A 156 -13.23 -5.97 -18.32
C GLN A 156 -11.82 -6.36 -18.78
N PHE A 157 -11.66 -7.62 -19.20
CA PHE A 157 -10.36 -8.14 -19.63
C PHE A 157 -10.13 -8.03 -21.14
N ASN A 158 -11.18 -7.82 -21.94
CA ASN A 158 -11.07 -7.76 -23.39
C ASN A 158 -10.67 -6.36 -23.90
N ASN A 159 -10.92 -5.30 -23.13
CA ASN A 159 -10.59 -3.89 -23.43
C ASN A 159 -10.05 -3.19 -22.16
N PHE A 160 -8.92 -3.67 -21.63
CA PHE A 160 -8.41 -3.24 -20.32
C PHE A 160 -7.57 -1.95 -20.34
N GLU A 161 -7.26 -1.40 -21.51
CA GLU A 161 -6.28 -0.30 -21.67
C GLU A 161 -6.65 0.95 -20.85
N ASP A 162 -7.91 1.36 -20.87
CA ASP A 162 -8.38 2.54 -20.12
C ASP A 162 -8.51 2.30 -18.62
N GLN A 163 -8.62 1.03 -18.23
CA GLN A 163 -8.74 0.57 -16.85
C GLN A 163 -7.36 0.28 -16.21
N LEU A 164 -6.32 0.12 -17.03
CA LEU A 164 -4.97 -0.18 -16.58
C LEU A 164 -4.29 1.06 -16.02
N LYS A 165 -3.84 0.96 -14.76
CA LYS A 165 -3.02 1.96 -14.08
C LYS A 165 -1.70 1.32 -13.70
N ALA A 166 -0.63 1.79 -14.31
CA ALA A 166 0.73 1.33 -14.08
C ALA A 166 1.54 2.36 -13.29
N SER A 167 2.34 1.90 -12.34
CA SER A 167 3.30 2.70 -11.60
C SER A 167 4.64 1.99 -11.55
N VAL A 168 5.72 2.76 -11.71
CA VAL A 168 7.09 2.28 -11.55
C VAL A 168 7.88 3.21 -10.66
N SER A 169 8.65 2.65 -9.74
CA SER A 169 9.54 3.39 -8.86
C SER A 169 10.94 2.82 -8.96
N PHE A 170 11.95 3.69 -9.03
CA PHE A 170 13.35 3.32 -9.00
C PHE A 170 14.04 4.04 -7.85
N ILE A 171 14.83 3.32 -7.07
CA ILE A 171 15.57 3.85 -5.93
C ILE A 171 17.00 3.34 -6.00
N TYR A 172 17.95 4.25 -5.86
CA TYR A 172 19.35 3.93 -5.62
C TYR A 172 19.71 4.33 -4.19
N GLY A 173 20.37 3.43 -3.47
CA GLY A 173 20.66 3.64 -2.07
C GLY A 173 21.92 2.95 -1.59
N LYS A 174 22.24 3.22 -0.33
CA LYS A 174 23.36 2.64 0.39
C LYS A 174 22.90 2.14 1.75
N GLN A 175 23.33 0.94 2.10
CA GLN A 175 23.32 0.46 3.47
C GLN A 175 24.47 1.15 4.22
N ALA A 176 24.16 2.21 4.96
CA ALA A 176 25.16 3.01 5.67
C ALA A 176 25.78 2.22 6.84
N ASN A 177 24.96 1.46 7.56
CA ASN A 177 25.38 0.52 8.59
C ASN A 177 24.33 -0.60 8.69
N PRO A 178 24.53 -1.69 9.48
CA PRO A 178 23.57 -2.80 9.54
C PRO A 178 22.12 -2.40 9.88
N ASN A 179 21.95 -1.28 10.60
CA ASN A 179 20.66 -0.79 11.06
C ASN A 179 20.13 0.42 10.30
N LYS A 180 20.87 0.93 9.29
CA LYS A 180 20.57 2.18 8.60
C LYS A 180 20.73 2.06 7.09
N GLN A 181 19.69 2.47 6.37
CA GLN A 181 19.68 2.62 4.92
C GLN A 181 19.25 4.03 4.55
N ILE A 182 19.86 4.55 3.50
CA ILE A 182 19.50 5.82 2.90
C ILE A 182 19.53 5.67 1.39
N GLY A 183 18.68 6.41 0.70
CA GLY A 183 18.62 6.36 -0.75
C GLY A 183 17.67 7.41 -1.30
N TYR A 184 17.76 7.60 -2.60
CA TYR A 184 16.96 8.53 -3.35
C TYR A 184 16.51 7.86 -4.65
N GLY A 185 15.45 8.38 -5.23
CA GLY A 185 14.81 7.74 -6.35
C GLY A 185 13.76 8.62 -6.98
N VAL A 186 12.98 8.00 -7.85
CA VAL A 186 11.89 8.64 -8.56
C VAL A 186 10.77 7.62 -8.75
N SER A 187 9.54 8.10 -8.70
CA SER A 187 8.35 7.33 -9.01
C SER A 187 7.62 7.98 -10.18
N PHE A 188 7.11 7.15 -11.07
CA PHE A 188 6.29 7.52 -12.21
C PHE A 188 4.99 6.70 -12.18
N GLY A 189 3.86 7.32 -12.50
CA GLY A 189 2.59 6.62 -12.72
C GLY A 189 1.47 7.08 -11.79
N TYR A 190 0.59 6.15 -11.43
CA TYR A 190 -0.71 6.44 -10.82
C TYR A 190 -0.77 6.25 -9.29
N ASP A 191 0.38 6.17 -8.62
CA ASP A 191 0.47 5.95 -7.16
C ASP A 191 -0.29 6.99 -6.32
N LEU A 192 -0.46 8.20 -6.87
CA LEU A 192 -1.19 9.32 -6.24
C LEU A 192 -2.61 9.50 -6.79
N GLY A 193 -3.13 8.51 -7.52
CA GLY A 193 -4.48 8.55 -8.11
C GLY A 193 -4.58 9.32 -9.42
N GLN A 194 -3.46 9.86 -9.91
CA GLN A 194 -3.34 10.53 -11.20
C GLN A 194 -1.93 10.32 -11.75
N PRO A 195 -1.72 10.44 -13.08
CA PRO A 195 -0.38 10.41 -13.67
C PRO A 195 0.52 11.44 -12.99
N SER A 196 1.61 10.97 -12.39
CA SER A 196 2.49 11.82 -11.61
C SER A 196 3.94 11.36 -11.69
N VAL A 197 4.85 12.32 -11.51
CA VAL A 197 6.28 12.07 -11.33
C VAL A 197 6.72 12.80 -10.07
N PHE A 198 7.39 12.10 -9.16
CA PHE A 198 7.85 12.70 -7.91
C PHE A 198 9.13 12.05 -7.42
N PRO A 199 10.02 12.81 -6.74
CA PRO A 199 11.20 12.25 -6.13
C PRO A 199 10.83 11.33 -4.97
N LEU A 200 11.65 10.31 -4.76
CA LEU A 200 11.56 9.41 -3.62
C LEU A 200 12.80 9.57 -2.74
N PHE A 201 12.59 9.57 -1.43
CA PHE A 201 13.68 9.50 -0.46
C PHE A 201 13.39 8.37 0.51
N ILE A 202 14.38 7.51 0.72
CA ILE A 202 14.29 6.45 1.72
C ILE A 202 15.23 6.71 2.88
N TYR A 203 14.73 6.48 4.08
CA TYR A 203 15.52 6.46 5.30
C TYR A 203 14.95 5.41 6.24
N ASN A 204 15.66 4.29 6.39
CA ASN A 204 15.28 3.23 7.30
C ASN A 204 16.31 3.16 8.41
N HIS A 205 15.92 3.29 9.67
CA HIS A 205 16.83 3.26 10.80
C HIS A 205 16.20 2.53 11.99
N ASP A 206 16.83 1.44 12.46
CA ASP A 206 16.48 0.84 13.74
C ASP A 206 17.35 1.49 14.82
N PHE A 207 16.71 2.26 15.72
CA PHE A 207 17.39 2.97 16.80
C PHE A 207 17.80 2.03 17.94
N SER A 208 17.01 0.97 18.15
CA SER A 208 17.25 -0.05 19.18
C SER A 208 16.66 -1.39 18.75
N LEU A 209 16.71 -2.39 19.63
CA LEU A 209 16.03 -3.68 19.44
C LEU A 209 14.52 -3.51 19.20
N HIS A 210 13.90 -2.58 19.94
CA HIS A 210 12.44 -2.43 19.96
C HIS A 210 11.94 -1.34 19.01
N TRP A 211 12.77 -0.33 18.70
CA TRP A 211 12.36 0.85 17.92
C TRP A 211 12.96 0.88 16.53
N GLY A 212 12.11 1.14 15.52
CA GLY A 212 12.53 1.34 14.14
C GLY A 212 11.73 2.41 13.43
N LEU A 213 12.40 3.16 12.56
CA LEU A 213 11.82 4.18 11.69
C LEU A 213 12.02 3.78 10.23
N GLN A 214 10.95 3.92 9.44
CA GLN A 214 10.96 3.69 8.00
C GLN A 214 10.32 4.90 7.31
N LEU A 215 11.11 5.59 6.50
CA LEU A 215 10.66 6.72 5.70
C LEU A 215 10.78 6.35 4.22
N LEU A 216 9.72 6.64 3.48
CA LEU A 216 9.65 6.62 2.02
C LEU A 216 8.93 7.89 1.61
N LEU A 217 9.64 9.01 1.57
CA LEU A 217 9.03 10.31 1.33
C LEU A 217 8.80 10.54 -0.18
N PRO A 218 7.71 11.25 -0.56
CA PRO A 218 6.64 11.77 0.31
C PRO A 218 5.55 10.74 0.65
N LYS A 219 5.67 9.50 0.16
CA LYS A 219 4.61 8.49 0.17
C LYS A 219 4.22 8.00 1.58
N SER A 220 5.17 7.78 2.48
CA SER A 220 4.88 7.27 3.82
C SER A 220 6.00 7.50 4.83
N ALA A 221 5.62 7.61 6.10
CA ALA A 221 6.48 7.54 7.26
C ALA A 221 5.90 6.55 8.27
N GLN A 222 6.74 5.69 8.84
CA GLN A 222 6.33 4.63 9.75
C GLN A 222 7.31 4.52 10.93
N LEU A 223 6.79 4.69 12.13
CA LEU A 223 7.49 4.38 13.38
C LEU A 223 6.98 3.05 13.90
N ARG A 224 7.90 2.17 14.30
CA ARG A 224 7.63 0.85 14.86
C ARG A 224 8.15 0.78 16.28
N TYR A 225 7.34 0.24 17.18
CA TYR A 225 7.75 -0.25 18.49
C TYR A 225 7.42 -1.73 18.60
N SER A 226 8.32 -2.54 19.12
CA SER A 226 8.15 -4.00 19.22
C SER A 226 8.59 -4.42 20.60
N PRO A 227 7.69 -4.51 21.59
CA PRO A 227 8.05 -4.90 22.96
C PRO A 227 8.49 -6.37 23.05
N SER A 228 8.05 -7.20 22.11
CA SER A 228 8.45 -8.60 21.97
C SER A 228 8.57 -8.97 20.49
N ASN A 229 8.98 -10.22 20.22
CA ASN A 229 9.00 -10.78 18.87
C ASN A 229 7.60 -11.18 18.36
N SER A 230 6.61 -11.26 19.25
CA SER A 230 5.24 -11.67 18.98
C SER A 230 4.26 -10.50 18.93
N MET A 231 4.73 -9.27 19.14
CA MET A 231 3.89 -8.08 19.19
C MET A 231 4.59 -6.86 18.58
N HIS A 232 3.89 -6.20 17.66
CA HIS A 232 4.39 -5.01 16.98
C HIS A 232 3.35 -3.90 16.98
N PHE A 233 3.79 -2.69 17.32
CA PHE A 233 3.02 -1.46 17.27
C PHE A 233 3.58 -0.56 16.19
N TYR A 234 2.70 0.12 15.47
CA TYR A 234 3.08 1.04 14.41
C TYR A 234 2.27 2.34 14.47
N ALA A 235 2.96 3.45 14.30
CA ALA A 235 2.37 4.72 13.92
C ALA A 235 2.77 5.01 12.47
N ILE A 236 1.78 5.15 11.58
CA ILE A 236 2.00 5.25 10.14
C ILE A 236 1.27 6.48 9.61
N THR A 237 1.98 7.32 8.88
CA THR A 237 1.39 8.34 8.01
C THR A 237 1.64 7.95 6.57
N GLU A 238 0.61 7.88 5.73
CA GLU A 238 0.74 7.50 4.33
C GLU A 238 -0.12 8.38 3.41
N LEU A 239 0.45 8.75 2.26
CA LEU A 239 -0.27 9.35 1.15
C LEU A 239 -0.79 8.21 0.25
N LYS A 240 -2.10 8.14 0.05
CA LYS A 240 -2.75 7.15 -0.79
C LYS A 240 -3.55 7.81 -1.89
N GLY A 241 -3.36 7.34 -3.11
CA GLY A 241 -4.22 7.66 -4.24
C GLY A 241 -4.81 6.41 -4.89
N ALA A 242 -5.90 6.61 -5.62
CA ALA A 242 -6.50 5.61 -6.48
C ALA A 242 -7.23 6.28 -7.64
N SER A 243 -7.23 5.60 -8.78
CA SER A 243 -7.99 5.97 -9.97
C SER A 243 -8.79 4.76 -10.44
N TYR A 244 -10.09 4.92 -10.66
CA TYR A 244 -11.00 3.87 -11.10
C TYR A 244 -11.73 4.31 -12.35
N HIS A 245 -11.75 3.45 -13.36
CA HIS A 245 -12.65 3.65 -14.49
C HIS A 245 -14.09 3.37 -14.04
N ILE A 246 -15.00 4.23 -14.45
CA ILE A 246 -16.44 4.12 -14.17
C ILE A 246 -17.13 3.94 -15.51
N GLN A 247 -17.75 2.77 -15.70
CA GLN A 247 -18.29 2.41 -17.00
C GLN A 247 -19.75 2.86 -17.22
N GLY A 248 -20.03 3.42 -18.40
CA GLY A 248 -21.38 3.76 -18.84
C GLY A 248 -21.84 5.14 -18.36
N ASP A 249 -23.07 5.48 -18.73
CA ASP A 249 -23.55 6.87 -18.79
C ASP A 249 -23.99 7.37 -17.41
N VAL A 250 -23.03 7.56 -16.50
CA VAL A 250 -23.28 8.20 -15.20
C VAL A 250 -23.54 9.70 -15.38
N LEU A 251 -22.92 10.31 -16.40
CA LEU A 251 -23.13 11.70 -16.80
C LEU A 251 -23.51 11.73 -18.27
N ASN A 252 -24.61 12.42 -18.60
CA ASN A 252 -25.08 12.54 -19.97
C ASN A 252 -23.99 13.13 -20.88
N GLY A 253 -23.68 12.44 -21.98
CA GLY A 253 -22.67 12.85 -22.96
C GLY A 253 -21.25 12.39 -22.65
N PHE A 254 -21.03 11.52 -21.64
CA PHE A 254 -19.72 10.99 -21.29
C PHE A 254 -19.75 9.46 -21.13
N ASP A 255 -19.20 8.76 -22.12
CA ASP A 255 -19.20 7.28 -22.16
C ASP A 255 -18.09 6.66 -21.28
N GLN A 256 -17.05 7.44 -20.99
CA GLN A 256 -15.90 7.02 -20.20
C GLN A 256 -15.60 8.03 -19.09
N LEU A 257 -15.64 7.57 -17.85
CA LEU A 257 -15.38 8.40 -16.69
C LEU A 257 -14.29 7.76 -15.82
N GLU A 258 -13.51 8.61 -15.16
CA GLU A 258 -12.43 8.20 -14.28
C GLU A 258 -12.62 8.87 -12.92
N PHE A 259 -12.95 8.06 -11.93
CA PHE A 259 -13.05 8.49 -10.55
C PHE A 259 -11.69 8.46 -9.88
N ARG A 260 -11.24 9.61 -9.40
CA ARG A 260 -9.93 9.79 -8.78
C ARG A 260 -10.06 10.29 -7.37
N ARG A 261 -9.20 9.76 -6.52
CA ARG A 261 -9.10 10.22 -5.14
C ARG A 261 -7.69 10.14 -4.62
N SER A 262 -7.35 11.08 -3.75
CA SER A 262 -6.16 11.05 -2.94
C SER A 262 -6.47 11.48 -1.51
N SER A 263 -5.73 10.92 -0.56
CA SER A 263 -5.90 11.19 0.87
C SER A 263 -4.61 10.97 1.63
N VAL A 264 -4.44 11.72 2.71
CA VAL A 264 -3.48 11.38 3.76
C VAL A 264 -4.18 10.49 4.78
N ARG A 265 -3.48 9.47 5.27
CA ARG A 265 -3.98 8.59 6.32
C ARG A 265 -3.00 8.55 7.48
N PHE A 266 -3.55 8.65 8.68
CA PHE A 266 -2.84 8.48 9.94
C PHE A 266 -3.34 7.20 10.59
N ASN A 267 -2.44 6.27 10.91
CA ASN A 267 -2.80 4.93 11.33
C ASN A 267 -2.03 4.54 12.58
N LEU A 268 -2.75 3.95 13.53
CA LEU A 268 -2.18 3.21 14.66
C LEU A 268 -2.51 1.74 14.45
N ARG A 269 -1.47 0.91 14.32
CA ARG A 269 -1.62 -0.53 14.09
C ARG A 269 -0.98 -1.32 15.21
N VAL A 270 -1.67 -2.36 15.64
CA VAL A 270 -1.14 -3.42 16.51
C VAL A 270 -1.19 -4.74 15.75
N GLU A 271 -0.11 -5.49 15.77
CA GLU A 271 0.00 -6.82 15.21
C GLU A 271 0.45 -7.79 16.30
N HIS A 272 -0.22 -8.94 16.40
CA HIS A 272 0.06 -9.96 17.40
C HIS A 272 0.10 -11.36 16.77
N GLU A 273 1.04 -12.17 17.25
CA GLU A 273 1.19 -13.56 16.88
C GLU A 273 0.08 -14.40 17.53
N ILE A 274 -0.65 -15.19 16.73
CA ILE A 274 -1.55 -16.24 17.25
C ILE A 274 -0.81 -17.57 17.30
N TYR A 275 -0.18 -17.91 16.17
CA TYR A 275 0.73 -19.03 16.03
C TYR A 275 1.98 -18.54 15.30
N ASP A 276 3.06 -19.32 15.38
CA ASP A 276 4.34 -18.97 14.74
C ASP A 276 4.22 -18.66 13.23
N TRP A 277 3.17 -19.10 12.54
CA TRP A 277 2.92 -18.80 11.12
C TRP A 277 1.67 -17.93 10.88
N LEU A 278 0.84 -17.68 11.90
CA LEU A 278 -0.45 -17.00 11.78
C LEU A 278 -0.51 -15.80 12.72
N TRP A 279 -0.79 -14.64 12.15
CA TRP A 279 -0.82 -13.38 12.86
C TRP A 279 -2.12 -12.65 12.62
N PHE A 280 -2.49 -11.84 13.59
CA PHE A 280 -3.63 -10.94 13.52
C PHE A 280 -3.17 -9.50 13.71
N GLY A 281 -3.89 -8.57 13.12
CA GLY A 281 -3.62 -7.15 13.30
C GLY A 281 -4.88 -6.31 13.27
N VAL A 282 -4.88 -5.27 14.11
CA VAL A 282 -5.92 -4.24 14.17
C VAL A 282 -5.29 -2.91 13.85
N THR A 283 -5.93 -2.14 12.98
CA THR A 283 -5.55 -0.76 12.68
C THR A 283 -6.73 0.16 12.97
N ALA A 284 -6.51 1.18 13.79
CA ALA A 284 -7.38 2.35 13.85
C ALA A 284 -6.73 3.47 13.04
N GLY A 285 -7.49 4.20 12.24
CA GLY A 285 -6.92 5.29 11.46
C GLY A 285 -7.88 6.42 11.18
N TYR A 286 -7.31 7.51 10.69
CA TYR A 286 -7.99 8.74 10.31
C TYR A 286 -7.59 9.11 8.90
N ARG A 287 -8.58 9.32 8.02
CA ARG A 287 -8.39 9.63 6.60
C ARG A 287 -8.77 11.08 6.36
N VAL A 288 -7.83 11.85 5.82
CA VAL A 288 -8.03 13.23 5.37
C VAL A 288 -8.00 13.25 3.85
N PRO A 289 -9.15 13.41 3.18
CA PRO A 289 -9.20 13.60 1.73
C PRO A 289 -8.38 14.82 1.31
N ILE A 290 -7.69 14.72 0.16
CA ILE A 290 -7.00 15.86 -0.46
C ILE A 290 -7.77 16.28 -1.71
N ASN A 291 -7.95 15.34 -2.64
CA ASN A 291 -8.70 15.56 -3.87
C ASN A 291 -9.61 14.37 -4.10
N ILE A 292 -10.85 14.61 -4.48
CA ILE A 292 -11.76 13.58 -5.00
C ILE A 292 -12.52 14.23 -6.16
N PHE A 293 -12.46 13.62 -7.34
CA PHE A 293 -13.12 14.16 -8.52
C PHE A 293 -13.42 13.07 -9.55
N LEU A 294 -14.35 13.39 -10.44
CA LEU A 294 -14.68 12.62 -11.63
C LEU A 294 -14.29 13.46 -12.85
N SER A 295 -13.62 12.84 -13.81
CA SER A 295 -13.27 13.47 -15.09
C SER A 295 -13.28 12.45 -16.21
N GLU A 296 -13.16 12.88 -17.46
CA GLU A 296 -12.76 11.96 -18.52
C GLU A 296 -11.36 11.36 -18.23
N PRO A 297 -11.04 10.19 -18.82
CA PRO A 297 -9.72 9.59 -18.70
C PRO A 297 -8.60 10.56 -19.08
N ARG A 298 -7.47 10.47 -18.37
CA ARG A 298 -6.24 11.27 -18.62
C ARG A 298 -6.37 12.80 -18.48
N LYS A 299 -7.55 13.34 -18.15
CA LYS A 299 -7.75 14.75 -17.79
C LYS A 299 -7.30 15.05 -16.36
N ASN A 300 -7.07 16.31 -16.00
CA ASN A 300 -6.63 16.68 -14.64
C ASN A 300 -7.81 17.23 -13.81
N ARG A 301 -7.58 17.49 -12.52
CA ARG A 301 -8.61 18.06 -11.63
C ARG A 301 -9.24 19.36 -12.18
N ARG A 302 -8.47 20.19 -12.89
CA ARG A 302 -8.96 21.45 -13.50
C ARG A 302 -10.05 21.22 -14.55
N ASP A 303 -10.06 20.04 -15.15
CA ASP A 303 -11.05 19.60 -16.14
C ASP A 303 -12.03 18.60 -15.51
N SER A 304 -12.28 18.71 -14.20
CA SER A 304 -13.20 17.83 -13.51
C SER A 304 -14.64 18.14 -13.91
N LEU A 305 -15.41 17.07 -14.10
CA LEU A 305 -16.83 17.12 -14.38
C LEU A 305 -17.64 17.18 -13.07
N VAL A 306 -17.11 16.54 -12.02
CA VAL A 306 -17.64 16.57 -10.66
C VAL A 306 -16.48 16.65 -9.69
N GLU A 307 -16.48 17.65 -8.82
CA GLU A 307 -15.63 17.64 -7.61
C GLU A 307 -16.43 17.07 -6.44
N VAL A 308 -15.79 16.24 -5.62
CA VAL A 308 -16.40 15.69 -4.42
C VAL A 308 -15.63 16.17 -3.21
N ASP A 309 -16.29 16.93 -2.35
CA ASP A 309 -15.79 17.22 -1.02
C ASP A 309 -16.27 16.15 -0.04
N ALA A 310 -15.35 15.58 0.72
CA ALA A 310 -15.65 14.52 1.68
C ALA A 310 -15.06 14.88 3.04
N GLN A 311 -15.85 14.67 4.08
CA GLN A 311 -15.39 14.90 5.44
C GLN A 311 -14.24 13.95 5.79
N SER A 312 -13.30 14.45 6.60
CA SER A 312 -12.28 13.59 7.20
C SER A 312 -12.95 12.57 8.12
N ILE A 313 -12.45 11.33 8.10
CA ILE A 313 -13.19 10.21 8.70
C ILE A 313 -12.27 9.17 9.36
N GLN A 314 -12.68 8.70 10.53
CA GLN A 314 -12.07 7.55 11.18
C GLN A 314 -12.47 6.23 10.52
N TYR A 315 -11.57 5.26 10.59
CA TYR A 315 -11.82 3.92 10.07
C TYR A 315 -11.09 2.87 10.90
N TYR A 316 -11.57 1.64 10.83
CA TYR A 316 -10.97 0.49 11.48
C TYR A 316 -10.67 -0.58 10.44
N ASN A 317 -9.57 -1.30 10.63
CA ASN A 317 -9.17 -2.39 9.78
C ASN A 317 -8.75 -3.59 10.61
N PHE A 318 -9.28 -4.76 10.26
CA PHE A 318 -8.92 -6.05 10.83
C PHE A 318 -8.17 -6.84 9.77
N SER A 319 -7.09 -7.51 10.18
CA SER A 319 -6.25 -8.28 9.29
C SER A 319 -5.85 -9.60 9.91
N ILE A 320 -5.84 -10.64 9.08
CA ILE A 320 -5.24 -11.95 9.39
C ILE A 320 -4.22 -12.24 8.30
N PHE A 321 -3.02 -12.66 8.69
CA PHE A 321 -1.95 -12.89 7.72
C PHE A 321 -1.00 -14.01 8.11
N ILE A 322 -0.41 -14.59 7.08
CA ILE A 322 0.52 -15.71 7.17
C ILE A 322 1.95 -15.21 7.00
N VAL A 323 2.82 -15.66 7.89
CA VAL A 323 4.26 -15.39 7.90
C VAL A 323 5.05 -16.71 7.94
N PRO A 324 6.33 -16.74 7.52
CA PRO A 324 7.13 -17.95 7.64
C PRO A 324 7.41 -18.25 9.12
N PRO A 325 7.30 -19.53 9.55
CA PRO A 325 7.65 -19.96 10.90
C PRO A 325 9.07 -19.56 11.30
N THR A 326 9.26 -19.23 12.58
CA THR A 326 10.52 -18.75 13.15
C THR A 326 11.66 -19.75 12.93
N LYS A 327 11.39 -21.06 13.04
CA LYS A 327 12.40 -22.11 12.79
C LYS A 327 12.92 -22.09 11.34
N LEU A 328 12.02 -21.95 10.36
CA LEU A 328 12.37 -21.88 8.94
C LEU A 328 13.09 -20.58 8.62
N TYR A 329 12.61 -19.48 9.17
CA TYR A 329 13.19 -18.15 9.00
C TYR A 329 14.63 -18.08 9.56
N ASN A 330 14.85 -18.58 10.78
CA ASN A 330 16.18 -18.58 11.41
C ASN A 330 17.16 -19.53 10.71
N ARG A 331 16.72 -20.73 10.32
CA ARG A 331 17.58 -21.70 9.60
C ARG A 331 18.11 -21.11 8.29
N ALA A 332 17.29 -20.31 7.61
CA ALA A 332 17.70 -19.70 6.37
C ALA A 332 18.68 -18.53 6.57
N LYS A 333 18.58 -17.81 7.69
CA LYS A 333 19.58 -16.78 8.05
C LYS A 333 20.92 -17.38 8.49
N GLY A 334 20.93 -18.58 9.08
CA GLY A 334 22.13 -19.22 9.61
C GLY A 334 22.92 -20.10 8.63
N SER A 335 22.46 -20.28 7.40
CA SER A 335 23.10 -21.14 6.39
C SER A 335 23.94 -20.38 5.36
N GLY A 336 24.60 -19.30 5.77
CA GLY A 336 25.51 -18.48 4.97
C GLY A 336 26.92 -18.53 5.53
#